data_AF-A0A520HZA2-F1
#
_entry.id   AF-A0A520HZA2-F1
#
_cell.length_a   1.000
_cell.length_b   1.000
_cell.length_c   1.000
_cell.angle_alpha   90.00
_cell.angle_beta   90.00
_cell.angle_gamma   90.00
#
_symmetry.space_group_name_H-M   'P 1'
#
loop_
_entity.id
_entity.type
_entity.pdbx_description
1 polymer ?
#
loop_
_entity_poly.entity_id
_entity_poly.type
_entity_poly.pdbx_seq_one_letter_code
_entity_poly.pdbx_strand_id
1 'polypeptide(L)'
;MAGQRPQRHQLSPSRGDGHDLQPDPLGGWRYLDHGSYRARRLCQQGVVLSTALRAAPRAAARENASATGQSVLLVDPSLFTAPYDAALSDGLQANGLRPAWATRALRPNEEDLLAGSRTLPFFYPLTDGPRRRVGSAWRALKGLEHIAGLRRLTREAARFDVVHFQWAALPMLDVRAVRRIRKNRPVVLTVHDIEPFNGRPVSAAQRSGYTAILAAFDRLIVHTEQGRDALLARGLPEDRIHVVPHGVLPLRTAEPEARAQPGRWRIVLFGRLQAYKGVDLLVEALGLIDPQIRDRLEVIVAGEAQIDVEP
;
A
#
# COMPACT_ATOMS: atom_id res chain seq x y z
N MET A 1 33.14 8.89 -64.34
CA MET A 1 32.91 7.44 -64.44
C MET A 1 33.08 6.80 -63.06
N ALA A 2 32.04 6.07 -62.64
CA ALA A 2 31.99 5.05 -61.58
C ALA A 2 32.66 5.32 -60.21
N GLY A 3 31.86 5.78 -59.25
CA GLY A 3 32.12 5.59 -57.82
C GLY A 3 31.81 4.15 -57.40
N GLN A 4 32.77 3.50 -56.73
CA GLN A 4 32.59 2.19 -56.10
C GLN A 4 31.96 2.35 -54.71
N ARG A 5 30.77 1.76 -54.53
CA ARG A 5 30.15 1.54 -53.21
C ARG A 5 30.83 0.34 -52.53
N PRO A 6 31.16 0.40 -51.23
CA PRO A 6 31.35 -0.81 -50.44
C PRO A 6 29.98 -1.34 -49.98
N GLN A 7 29.88 -2.66 -50.00
CA GLN A 7 28.70 -3.47 -49.80
C GLN A 7 28.12 -3.31 -48.38
N ARG A 8 26.80 -3.13 -48.29
CA ARG A 8 26.04 -3.36 -47.07
C ARG A 8 26.01 -4.87 -46.82
N HIS A 9 26.60 -5.34 -45.72
CA HIS A 9 26.21 -6.61 -45.15
C HIS A 9 24.75 -6.52 -44.70
N GLN A 10 23.84 -7.12 -45.48
CA GLN A 10 22.52 -7.50 -45.02
C GLN A 10 22.71 -8.68 -44.05
N LEU A 11 22.65 -8.40 -42.75
CA LEU A 11 22.28 -9.41 -41.78
C LEU A 11 20.76 -9.54 -41.83
N SER A 12 20.29 -10.66 -42.39
CA SER A 12 18.91 -11.09 -42.27
C SER A 12 18.50 -11.09 -40.79
N PRO A 13 17.30 -10.61 -40.43
CA PRO A 13 16.81 -10.80 -39.08
C PRO A 13 16.56 -12.30 -38.88
N SER A 14 17.31 -12.91 -37.97
CA SER A 14 16.94 -14.21 -37.43
C SER A 14 15.53 -14.06 -36.87
N ARG A 15 14.61 -14.89 -37.40
CA ARG A 15 13.30 -15.12 -36.81
C ARG A 15 13.54 -15.74 -35.43
N GLY A 16 13.65 -14.88 -34.41
CA GLY A 16 13.47 -15.25 -33.03
C GLY A 16 11.97 -15.35 -32.78
N ASP A 17 11.53 -16.54 -32.36
CA ASP A 17 10.15 -16.81 -32.01
C ASP A 17 9.63 -15.74 -31.03
N GLY A 18 8.71 -14.93 -31.53
CA GLY A 18 7.99 -13.93 -30.76
C GLY A 18 7.11 -14.62 -29.73
N HIS A 19 7.65 -14.84 -28.54
CA HIS A 19 6.84 -15.00 -27.35
C HIS A 19 6.40 -13.61 -26.89
N ASP A 20 5.20 -13.22 -27.30
CA ASP A 20 4.41 -12.17 -26.65
C ASP A 20 4.29 -12.49 -25.15
N LEU A 21 5.18 -11.91 -24.35
CA LEU A 21 5.12 -12.01 -22.90
C LEU A 21 4.08 -11.01 -22.38
N GLN A 22 2.83 -11.48 -22.34
CA GLN A 22 1.75 -10.80 -21.62
C GLN A 22 2.06 -10.75 -20.10
N PRO A 23 2.02 -9.58 -19.46
CA PRO A 23 2.13 -9.50 -18.00
C PRO A 23 0.83 -9.96 -17.32
N ASP A 24 1.00 -10.77 -16.27
CA ASP A 24 -0.03 -11.43 -15.47
C ASP A 24 -1.06 -10.41 -14.88
N PRO A 25 -2.38 -10.57 -15.12
CA PRO A 25 -3.41 -9.61 -14.68
C PRO A 25 -3.63 -9.55 -13.16
N LEU A 26 -2.92 -10.37 -12.37
CA LEU A 26 -3.22 -10.59 -10.95
C LEU A 26 -2.06 -10.30 -9.98
N GLY A 27 -1.10 -9.44 -10.35
CA GLY A 27 -0.22 -8.77 -9.39
C GLY A 27 0.55 -9.71 -8.45
N GLY A 28 1.40 -10.56 -9.00
CA GLY A 28 2.33 -11.40 -8.24
C GLY A 28 3.67 -10.71 -8.02
N TRP A 29 3.91 -10.19 -6.81
CA TRP A 29 5.18 -9.57 -6.43
C TRP A 29 6.31 -10.62 -6.32
N ARG A 30 7.28 -10.58 -7.25
CA ARG A 30 8.58 -11.24 -7.10
C ARG A 30 9.42 -10.41 -6.13
N TYR A 31 9.76 -11.00 -4.98
CA TYR A 31 10.76 -10.44 -4.05
C TYR A 31 12.07 -11.14 -4.40
N LEU A 32 13.06 -10.39 -4.89
CA LEU A 32 14.44 -10.86 -4.96
C LEU A 32 15.13 -10.43 -3.67
N ASP A 33 15.70 -11.43 -3.00
CA ASP A 33 16.33 -11.34 -1.69
C ASP A 33 17.74 -10.73 -1.83
N HIS A 34 17.97 -9.55 -1.26
CA HIS A 34 19.31 -9.00 -1.11
C HIS A 34 19.51 -8.34 0.26
N GLY A 35 20.41 -8.95 1.05
CA GLY A 35 21.34 -8.23 1.90
C GLY A 35 20.99 -8.17 3.39
N SER A 36 21.49 -9.14 4.14
CA SER A 36 21.56 -9.14 5.60
C SER A 36 22.27 -7.89 6.16
N TYR A 37 21.58 -7.04 6.90
CA TYR A 37 22.20 -6.02 7.75
C TYR A 37 22.20 -6.46 9.21
N ARG A 38 23.39 -6.65 9.78
CA ARG A 38 23.60 -6.99 11.19
C ARG A 38 23.25 -5.80 12.09
N ALA A 39 22.20 -5.95 12.89
CA ALA A 39 21.84 -5.00 13.94
C ALA A 39 22.84 -5.04 15.11
N ARG A 40 23.48 -3.90 15.42
CA ARG A 40 24.11 -3.67 16.72
C ARG A 40 23.12 -2.93 17.62
N ARG A 41 22.87 -3.50 18.80
CA ARG A 41 22.13 -2.86 19.90
C ARG A 41 22.90 -1.65 20.40
N LEU A 42 22.27 -0.48 20.42
CA LEU A 42 22.64 0.60 21.33
C LEU A 42 21.40 1.10 22.07
N CYS A 43 21.58 1.23 23.37
CA CYS A 43 20.60 1.55 24.39
C CYS A 43 20.33 3.06 24.43
N GLN A 44 19.07 3.41 24.73
CA GLN A 44 18.58 4.57 25.48
C GLN A 44 19.20 5.95 25.21
N GLN A 45 18.35 6.90 24.81
CA GLN A 45 17.90 7.99 25.69
C GLN A 45 16.73 8.74 25.04
N GLY A 46 15.78 9.15 25.88
CA GLY A 46 14.48 9.69 25.46
C GLY A 46 14.57 11.15 25.04
N VAL A 47 13.85 11.48 23.98
CA VAL A 47 13.49 12.85 23.63
C VAL A 47 11.99 12.85 23.38
N VAL A 48 11.24 13.42 24.33
CA VAL A 48 9.80 13.64 24.23
C VAL A 48 9.60 14.89 23.37
N LEU A 49 9.26 14.71 22.10
CA LEU A 49 8.78 15.80 21.25
C LEU A 49 7.26 15.90 21.39
N SER A 50 6.84 16.83 22.25
CA SER A 50 5.45 17.26 22.40
C SER A 50 5.03 18.04 21.15
N THR A 51 4.23 17.41 20.28
CA THR A 51 3.46 18.12 19.26
C THR A 51 2.05 18.32 19.79
N ALA A 52 1.69 19.59 20.02
CA ALA A 52 0.36 19.99 20.47
C ALA A 52 -0.70 19.54 19.45
N LEU A 53 -1.41 18.44 19.75
CA LEU A 53 -2.70 18.15 19.13
C LEU A 53 -3.64 19.29 19.51
N ARG A 54 -4.11 20.05 18.52
CA ARG A 54 -5.25 20.96 18.70
C ARG A 54 -6.41 20.12 19.26
N ALA A 55 -6.93 20.54 20.41
CA ALA A 55 -8.07 19.90 21.05
C ALA A 55 -9.25 19.82 20.06
N ALA A 56 -9.80 18.62 19.89
CA ALA A 56 -10.97 18.39 19.05
C ALA A 56 -12.18 19.22 19.57
N PRO A 57 -13.06 19.73 18.70
CA PRO A 57 -14.22 20.52 19.11
C PRO A 57 -15.14 19.72 20.05
N ARG A 58 -15.77 20.41 21.00
CA ARG A 58 -16.60 19.84 22.09
C ARG A 58 -17.71 18.86 21.66
N ALA A 59 -18.15 18.91 20.40
CA ALA A 59 -19.11 17.95 19.83
C ALA A 59 -18.47 16.57 19.58
N ALA A 60 -17.27 16.53 19.00
CA ALA A 60 -16.48 15.30 18.82
C ALA A 60 -16.11 14.66 20.16
N ALA A 61 -15.86 15.47 21.20
CA ALA A 61 -15.59 14.97 22.55
C ALA A 61 -16.81 14.26 23.20
N ARG A 62 -18.04 14.65 22.86
CA ARG A 62 -19.27 14.01 23.36
C ARG A 62 -19.62 12.72 22.60
N GLU A 63 -19.39 12.69 21.29
CA GLU A 63 -19.52 11.46 20.49
C GLU A 63 -18.42 10.43 20.85
N ASN A 64 -17.19 10.87 21.10
CA ASN A 64 -16.10 9.98 21.53
C ASN A 64 -16.35 9.34 22.90
N ALA A 65 -17.09 10.00 23.80
CA ALA A 65 -17.44 9.44 25.10
C ALA A 65 -18.37 8.22 25.00
N SER A 66 -19.25 8.17 23.99
CA SER A 66 -20.12 6.99 23.74
C SER A 66 -19.41 5.86 23.00
N ALA A 67 -18.33 6.18 22.28
CA ALA A 67 -17.50 5.24 21.55
C ALA A 67 -16.39 4.60 22.42
N THR A 68 -16.10 5.16 23.59
CA THR A 68 -15.04 4.67 24.47
C THR A 68 -15.29 3.20 24.84
N GLY A 69 -14.28 2.36 24.64
CA GLY A 69 -14.36 0.91 24.86
C GLY A 69 -14.90 0.12 23.68
N GLN A 70 -15.37 0.73 22.59
CA GLN A 70 -15.80 -0.01 21.41
C GLN A 70 -14.63 -0.78 20.80
N SER A 71 -14.93 -1.98 20.32
CA SER A 71 -14.00 -2.91 19.71
C SER A 71 -14.08 -2.82 18.19
N VAL A 72 -12.93 -2.67 17.54
CA VAL A 72 -12.84 -2.49 16.08
C VAL A 72 -12.01 -3.62 15.49
N LEU A 73 -12.59 -4.41 14.59
CA LEU A 73 -11.85 -5.41 13.82
C LEU A 73 -11.35 -4.78 12.52
N LEU A 74 -10.07 -4.48 12.47
CA LEU A 74 -9.38 -3.99 11.29
C LEU A 74 -8.97 -5.16 10.39
N VAL A 75 -9.10 -5.01 9.08
CA VAL A 75 -8.88 -6.11 8.11
C VAL A 75 -7.84 -5.71 7.07
N ASP A 76 -6.64 -6.25 7.21
CA ASP A 76 -5.57 -6.23 6.19
C ASP A 76 -5.04 -7.66 6.01
N PRO A 77 -5.65 -8.46 5.11
CA PRO A 77 -5.33 -9.88 4.97
C PRO A 77 -3.85 -10.15 4.66
N SER A 78 -3.16 -9.26 3.95
CA SER A 78 -1.78 -9.48 3.51
C SER A 78 -0.75 -8.57 4.21
N LEU A 79 -1.15 -7.76 5.19
CA LEU A 79 -0.29 -6.74 5.82
C LEU A 79 0.34 -5.82 4.75
N PHE A 80 -0.48 -5.26 3.87
CA PHE A 80 -0.05 -4.34 2.83
C PHE A 80 0.35 -2.97 3.38
N THR A 81 -0.28 -2.52 4.46
CA THR A 81 -0.15 -1.14 4.98
C THR A 81 0.37 -1.09 6.42
N ALA A 82 1.20 -2.06 6.83
CA ALA A 82 1.62 -2.23 8.23
C ALA A 82 2.07 -0.94 8.97
N PRO A 83 2.86 0.00 8.38
CA PRO A 83 3.18 1.26 9.07
C PRO A 83 1.97 2.17 9.31
N TYR A 84 1.06 2.25 8.32
CA TYR A 84 -0.20 2.98 8.46
C TYR A 84 -1.12 2.30 9.47
N ASP A 85 -1.22 0.97 9.41
CA ASP A 85 -2.02 0.16 10.32
C ASP A 85 -1.58 0.36 11.79
N ALA A 86 -0.28 0.47 12.04
CA ALA A 86 0.27 0.80 13.35
C ALA A 86 -0.15 2.20 13.82
N ALA A 87 0.07 3.23 12.99
CA ALA A 87 -0.33 4.61 13.32
C ALA A 87 -1.84 4.75 13.53
N LEU A 88 -2.65 4.06 12.72
CA LEU A 88 -4.09 4.00 12.89
C LEU A 88 -4.47 3.32 14.20
N SER A 89 -3.79 2.23 14.57
CA SER A 89 -4.01 1.56 15.84
C SER A 89 -3.75 2.48 17.02
N ASP A 90 -2.62 3.21 17.00
CA ASP A 90 -2.27 4.17 18.05
C ASP A 90 -3.32 5.28 18.16
N GLY A 91 -3.77 5.82 17.02
CA GLY A 91 -4.83 6.82 16.97
C GLY A 91 -6.15 6.33 17.53
N LEU A 92 -6.55 5.10 17.20
CA LEU A 92 -7.78 4.47 17.73
C LEU A 92 -7.66 4.24 19.24
N GLN A 93 -6.54 3.69 19.72
CA GLN A 93 -6.29 3.45 21.14
C GLN A 93 -6.26 4.76 21.96
N ALA A 94 -5.63 5.81 21.43
CA ALA A 94 -5.60 7.13 22.05
C ALA A 94 -7.00 7.76 22.21
N ASN A 95 -7.96 7.32 21.40
CA ASN A 95 -9.37 7.72 21.49
C ASN A 95 -10.23 6.69 22.26
N GLY A 96 -9.62 5.79 23.01
CA GLY A 96 -10.31 4.82 23.87
C GLY A 96 -10.93 3.63 23.14
N LEU A 97 -10.62 3.43 21.85
CA LEU A 97 -11.09 2.28 21.07
C LEU A 97 -10.15 1.08 21.25
N ARG A 98 -10.66 -0.13 21.02
CA ARG A 98 -9.91 -1.38 21.16
C ARG A 98 -9.72 -2.05 19.80
N PRO A 99 -8.62 -1.72 19.06
CA PRO A 99 -8.36 -2.32 17.77
C PRO A 99 -7.90 -3.78 17.90
N ALA A 100 -8.36 -4.61 16.96
CA ALA A 100 -7.76 -5.90 16.67
C ALA A 100 -7.63 -6.08 15.16
N TRP A 101 -6.65 -6.86 14.72
CA TRP A 101 -6.30 -7.00 13.31
C TRP A 101 -6.55 -8.42 12.80
N ALA A 102 -7.32 -8.57 11.72
CA ALA A 102 -7.42 -9.80 10.94
C ALA A 102 -6.42 -9.77 9.79
N THR A 103 -5.34 -10.55 9.91
CA THR A 103 -4.17 -10.48 9.03
C THR A 103 -3.66 -11.88 8.70
N ARG A 104 -2.59 -11.96 7.89
CA ARG A 104 -1.68 -13.10 7.87
C ARG A 104 -0.66 -13.03 9.00
N ALA A 105 0.04 -14.13 9.26
CA ALA A 105 1.20 -14.12 10.14
C ALA A 105 2.38 -13.34 9.51
N LEU A 106 3.28 -12.83 10.36
CA LEU A 106 4.52 -12.19 9.96
C LEU A 106 5.46 -13.16 9.26
N ARG A 107 6.25 -12.65 8.31
CA ARG A 107 7.37 -13.39 7.71
C ARG A 107 8.60 -13.31 8.62
N PRO A 108 9.60 -14.21 8.47
CA PRO A 108 10.74 -14.28 9.38
C PRO A 108 11.57 -12.98 9.48
N ASN A 109 11.56 -12.16 8.43
CA ASN A 109 12.34 -10.91 8.34
C ASN A 109 11.46 -9.66 8.34
N GLU A 110 10.16 -9.78 8.68
CA GLU A 110 9.27 -8.63 8.79
C GLU A 110 9.29 -8.10 10.23
N GLU A 111 9.38 -6.78 10.37
CA GLU A 111 9.22 -6.11 11.65
C GLU A 111 7.75 -6.18 12.11
N ASP A 112 7.53 -6.51 13.39
CA ASP A 112 6.19 -6.53 13.98
C ASP A 112 5.76 -5.11 14.38
N LEU A 113 5.28 -4.34 13.41
CA LEU A 113 4.76 -2.99 13.65
C LEU A 113 3.43 -2.99 14.42
N LEU A 114 2.76 -4.15 14.55
CA LEU A 114 1.48 -4.30 15.24
C LEU A 114 1.62 -4.97 16.61
N ALA A 115 2.84 -5.10 17.16
CA ALA A 115 3.09 -5.75 18.44
C ALA A 115 2.28 -5.14 19.62
N GLY A 116 1.94 -3.84 19.54
CA GLY A 116 1.09 -3.14 20.50
C GLY A 116 -0.42 -3.37 20.32
N SER A 117 -0.83 -4.12 19.30
CA SER A 117 -2.22 -4.38 18.94
C SER A 117 -2.54 -5.86 18.97
N ARG A 118 -3.80 -6.20 19.24
CA ARG A 118 -4.24 -7.60 19.18
C ARG A 118 -4.29 -8.06 17.72
N THR A 119 -3.53 -9.08 17.34
CA THR A 119 -3.55 -9.65 15.99
C THR A 119 -4.22 -11.03 15.97
N LEU A 120 -4.97 -11.31 14.91
CA LEU A 120 -5.66 -12.57 14.61
C LEU A 120 -5.13 -13.08 13.25
N PRO A 121 -3.96 -13.76 13.24
CA PRO A 121 -3.26 -14.12 12.02
C PRO A 121 -3.86 -15.37 11.37
N PHE A 122 -5.03 -15.24 10.74
CA PHE A 122 -5.75 -16.37 10.15
C PHE A 122 -5.88 -16.35 8.64
N PHE A 123 -5.41 -15.31 7.97
CA PHE A 123 -5.31 -15.30 6.52
C PHE A 123 -4.03 -16.02 6.06
N TYR A 124 -4.17 -16.79 4.98
CA TYR A 124 -3.06 -17.42 4.24
C TYR A 124 -2.05 -18.26 5.07
N PRO A 125 -2.49 -19.15 5.98
CA PRO A 125 -1.60 -19.90 6.87
C PRO A 125 -0.60 -20.85 6.15
N LEU A 126 -0.86 -21.21 4.90
CA LEU A 126 -0.01 -22.12 4.12
C LEU A 126 0.74 -21.42 2.98
N THR A 127 0.20 -20.33 2.45
CA THR A 127 0.78 -19.67 1.26
C THR A 127 1.54 -18.38 1.55
N ASP A 128 1.35 -17.76 2.72
CA ASP A 128 2.02 -16.52 3.12
C ASP A 128 2.58 -16.60 4.55
N GLY A 129 3.12 -15.49 5.06
CA GLY A 129 3.77 -15.44 6.37
C GLY A 129 5.03 -16.31 6.41
N PRO A 130 5.29 -17.10 7.48
CA PRO A 130 6.50 -17.89 7.61
C PRO A 130 6.72 -18.91 6.49
N ARG A 131 5.65 -19.28 5.77
CA ARG A 131 5.66 -20.29 4.71
C ARG A 131 5.48 -19.70 3.32
N ARG A 132 5.76 -18.40 3.13
CA ARG A 132 5.54 -17.71 1.84
C ARG A 132 6.01 -18.56 0.65
N ARG A 133 5.09 -18.82 -0.28
CA ARG A 133 5.38 -19.51 -1.55
C ARG A 133 5.03 -18.61 -2.73
N VAL A 134 5.78 -18.75 -3.82
CA VAL A 134 5.54 -18.05 -5.08
C VAL A 134 5.29 -19.05 -6.21
N GLY A 135 4.48 -18.68 -7.20
CA GLY A 135 4.10 -19.55 -8.33
C GLY A 135 2.58 -19.61 -8.55
N SER A 136 2.15 -20.05 -9.74
CA SER A 136 0.73 -20.09 -10.14
C SER A 136 -0.11 -21.02 -9.25
N ALA A 137 0.38 -22.23 -8.96
CA ALA A 137 -0.30 -23.18 -8.08
C ALA A 137 -0.52 -22.61 -6.67
N TRP A 138 0.50 -21.95 -6.10
CA TRP A 138 0.42 -21.31 -4.79
C TRP A 138 -0.49 -20.08 -4.78
N ARG A 139 -0.61 -19.36 -5.89
CA ARG A 139 -1.61 -18.28 -6.04
C ARG A 139 -3.03 -18.82 -6.02
N ALA A 140 -3.30 -19.92 -6.73
CA ALA A 140 -4.61 -20.57 -6.68
C ALA A 140 -4.96 -21.03 -5.26
N LEU A 141 -4.00 -21.65 -4.55
CA LEU A 141 -4.17 -22.02 -3.15
C LEU A 141 -4.42 -20.80 -2.25
N LYS A 142 -3.68 -19.69 -2.47
CA LYS A 142 -3.87 -18.44 -1.71
C LYS A 142 -5.29 -17.89 -1.89
N GLY A 143 -5.87 -18.03 -3.08
CA GLY A 143 -7.28 -17.71 -3.34
C GLY A 143 -8.26 -18.57 -2.54
N LEU A 144 -8.01 -19.88 -2.43
CA LEU A 144 -8.83 -20.77 -1.57
C LEU A 144 -8.67 -20.43 -0.08
N GLU A 145 -7.45 -20.15 0.37
CA GLU A 145 -7.19 -19.67 1.73
C GLU A 145 -7.85 -18.33 2.00
N HIS A 146 -7.97 -17.45 0.99
CA HIS A 146 -8.72 -16.21 1.11
C HIS A 146 -10.19 -16.48 1.44
N ILE A 147 -10.83 -17.43 0.74
CA ILE A 147 -12.21 -17.83 1.01
C ILE A 147 -12.35 -18.37 2.45
N ALA A 148 -11.42 -19.21 2.89
CA ALA A 148 -11.40 -19.73 4.25
C ALA A 148 -11.21 -18.60 5.29
N GLY A 149 -10.31 -17.66 5.01
CA GLY A 149 -10.08 -16.46 5.80
C GLY A 149 -11.33 -15.59 5.90
N LEU A 150 -12.03 -15.31 4.78
CA LEU A 150 -13.27 -14.56 4.75
C LEU A 150 -14.41 -15.24 5.55
N ARG A 151 -14.49 -16.58 5.52
CA ARG A 151 -15.44 -17.35 6.35
C ARG A 151 -15.11 -17.20 7.84
N ARG A 152 -13.84 -17.22 8.22
CA ARG A 152 -13.42 -16.98 9.60
C ARG A 152 -13.64 -15.53 10.01
N LEU A 153 -13.31 -14.57 9.15
CA LEU A 153 -13.56 -13.14 9.33
C LEU A 153 -15.03 -12.88 9.64
N THR A 154 -15.95 -13.47 8.87
CA THR A 154 -17.40 -13.33 9.11
C THR A 154 -17.79 -13.79 10.52
N ARG A 155 -17.19 -14.89 11.02
CA ARG A 155 -17.48 -15.40 12.37
C ARG A 155 -16.87 -14.52 13.45
N GLU A 156 -15.63 -14.09 13.28
CA GLU A 156 -14.95 -13.21 14.24
C GLU A 156 -15.60 -11.83 14.31
N ALA A 157 -16.07 -11.29 13.19
CA ALA A 157 -16.75 -9.99 13.11
C ALA A 157 -17.92 -9.84 14.08
N ALA A 158 -18.62 -10.94 14.41
CA ALA A 158 -19.72 -10.90 15.38
C ALA A 158 -19.30 -10.53 16.81
N ARG A 159 -17.99 -10.57 17.11
CA ARG A 159 -17.40 -10.24 18.41
C ARG A 159 -16.94 -8.79 18.53
N PHE A 160 -17.03 -8.02 17.45
CA PHE A 160 -16.54 -6.64 17.38
C PHE A 160 -17.67 -5.67 17.08
N ASP A 161 -17.57 -4.44 17.53
CA ASP A 161 -18.63 -3.43 17.34
C ASP A 161 -18.61 -2.87 15.91
N VAL A 162 -17.42 -2.71 15.33
CA VAL A 162 -17.21 -2.23 13.95
C VAL A 162 -16.19 -3.11 13.23
N VAL A 163 -16.37 -3.31 11.92
CA VAL A 163 -15.36 -3.94 11.06
C VAL A 163 -14.84 -2.94 10.03
N HIS A 164 -13.53 -2.69 10.04
CA HIS A 164 -12.90 -1.68 9.21
C HIS A 164 -11.85 -2.31 8.28
N PHE A 165 -12.17 -2.40 7.01
CA PHE A 165 -11.29 -2.92 5.99
C PHE A 165 -10.25 -1.88 5.57
N GLN A 166 -8.99 -2.29 5.51
CA GLN A 166 -7.95 -1.57 4.80
C GLN A 166 -7.85 -2.07 3.36
N TRP A 167 -7.98 -3.38 3.15
CA TRP A 167 -7.85 -3.99 1.83
C TRP A 167 -8.91 -5.06 1.56
N ALA A 168 -9.52 -4.99 0.37
CA ALA A 168 -10.36 -6.05 -0.19
C ALA A 168 -9.58 -6.77 -1.30
N ALA A 169 -8.80 -7.78 -0.92
CA ALA A 169 -7.79 -8.40 -1.78
C ALA A 169 -8.34 -9.06 -3.06
N LEU A 170 -9.55 -9.61 -3.00
CA LEU A 170 -10.25 -10.25 -4.12
C LEU A 170 -11.70 -9.74 -4.17
N PRO A 171 -11.95 -8.52 -4.69
CA PRO A 171 -13.24 -7.82 -4.58
C PRO A 171 -14.50 -8.68 -4.83
N MET A 172 -14.45 -9.59 -5.82
CA MET A 172 -15.55 -10.52 -6.13
C MET A 172 -15.89 -11.51 -5.01
N LEU A 173 -14.92 -11.89 -4.20
CA LEU A 173 -15.08 -12.76 -3.03
C LEU A 173 -15.37 -11.92 -1.78
N ASP A 174 -14.60 -10.85 -1.57
CA ASP A 174 -14.72 -9.95 -0.43
C ASP A 174 -16.14 -9.36 -0.31
N VAL A 175 -16.76 -8.96 -1.43
CA VAL A 175 -18.11 -8.37 -1.45
C VAL A 175 -19.15 -9.26 -0.76
N ARG A 176 -19.01 -10.60 -0.88
CA ARG A 176 -19.93 -11.55 -0.24
C ARG A 176 -19.75 -11.59 1.27
N ALA A 177 -18.51 -11.50 1.75
CA ALA A 177 -18.20 -11.45 3.17
C ALA A 177 -18.65 -10.11 3.77
N VAL A 178 -18.32 -9.00 3.11
CA VAL A 178 -18.74 -7.64 3.50
C VAL A 178 -20.25 -7.57 3.64
N ARG A 179 -21.01 -7.97 2.61
CA ARG A 179 -22.49 -7.99 2.66
C ARG A 179 -23.05 -8.85 3.79
N ARG A 180 -22.35 -9.94 4.17
CA ARG A 180 -22.80 -10.81 5.27
C ARG A 180 -22.53 -10.18 6.63
N ILE A 181 -21.36 -9.57 6.81
CA ILE A 181 -20.98 -8.88 8.04
C ILE A 181 -21.90 -7.67 8.25
N ARG A 182 -22.13 -6.90 7.18
CA ARG A 182 -22.97 -5.71 7.15
C ARG A 182 -24.39 -5.90 7.70
N LYS A 183 -24.93 -7.12 7.61
CA LYS A 183 -26.26 -7.44 8.16
C LYS A 183 -26.36 -7.20 9.66
N ASN A 184 -25.24 -7.31 10.39
CA ASN A 184 -25.23 -7.27 11.85
C ASN A 184 -24.23 -6.28 12.43
N ARG A 185 -23.27 -5.78 11.64
CA ARG A 185 -22.21 -4.86 12.09
C ARG A 185 -21.93 -3.80 11.04
N PRO A 186 -21.68 -2.54 11.45
CA PRO A 186 -21.18 -1.51 10.54
C PRO A 186 -19.88 -1.97 9.88
N VAL A 187 -19.79 -1.78 8.57
CA VAL A 187 -18.58 -2.05 7.79
C VAL A 187 -18.03 -0.79 7.13
N VAL A 188 -16.77 -0.50 7.40
CA VAL A 188 -16.05 0.67 6.86
C VAL A 188 -14.92 0.19 5.96
N LEU A 189 -14.61 0.93 4.91
CA LEU A 189 -13.41 0.72 4.08
C LEU A 189 -12.59 2.00 4.02
N THR A 190 -11.29 1.93 4.32
CA THR A 190 -10.34 2.93 3.85
C THR A 190 -9.92 2.59 2.42
N VAL A 191 -10.14 3.53 1.50
CA VAL A 191 -9.84 3.38 0.08
C VAL A 191 -8.43 3.91 -0.18
N HIS A 192 -7.46 3.00 -0.19
CA HIS A 192 -6.04 3.32 -0.47
C HIS A 192 -5.79 3.59 -1.97
N ASP A 193 -6.51 2.92 -2.85
CA ASP A 193 -6.38 3.07 -4.31
C ASP A 193 -7.62 3.76 -4.90
N ILE A 194 -7.52 5.06 -5.16
CA ILE A 194 -8.65 5.83 -5.74
C ILE A 194 -8.89 5.45 -7.21
N GLU A 195 -7.82 5.13 -7.95
CA GLU A 195 -7.89 4.64 -9.32
C GLU A 195 -7.41 3.18 -9.39
N PRO A 196 -8.30 2.21 -9.67
CA PRO A 196 -7.88 0.82 -9.79
C PRO A 196 -6.83 0.68 -10.91
N PHE A 197 -5.78 -0.11 -10.63
CA PHE A 197 -4.70 -0.44 -11.58
C PHE A 197 -3.84 0.75 -12.07
N ASN A 198 -3.68 1.81 -11.27
CA ASN A 198 -2.79 2.95 -11.57
C ASN A 198 -3.10 3.62 -12.92
N GLY A 199 -4.38 3.74 -13.28
CA GLY A 199 -4.80 4.42 -14.52
C GLY A 199 -4.64 3.59 -15.80
N ARG A 200 -4.37 2.28 -15.71
CA ARG A 200 -4.42 1.39 -16.89
C ARG A 200 -5.86 1.25 -17.42
N PRO A 201 -6.05 1.10 -18.74
CA PRO A 201 -7.38 0.89 -19.31
C PRO A 201 -8.01 -0.38 -18.73
N VAL A 202 -9.05 -0.19 -17.92
CA VAL A 202 -9.84 -1.24 -17.29
C VAL A 202 -11.11 -1.49 -18.08
N SER A 203 -11.48 -2.75 -18.22
CA SER A 203 -12.76 -3.12 -18.83
C SER A 203 -13.94 -2.55 -18.02
N ALA A 204 -15.09 -2.35 -18.67
CA ALA A 204 -16.31 -1.92 -17.99
C ALA A 204 -16.71 -2.86 -16.84
N ALA A 205 -16.44 -4.16 -16.98
CA ALA A 205 -16.69 -5.17 -15.95
C ALA A 205 -15.76 -5.03 -14.73
N GLN A 206 -14.50 -4.67 -14.94
CA GLN A 206 -13.56 -4.40 -13.83
C GLN A 206 -13.94 -3.12 -13.08
N ARG A 207 -14.35 -2.07 -13.81
CA ARG A 207 -14.87 -0.84 -13.21
C ARG A 207 -16.14 -1.09 -12.40
N SER A 208 -17.11 -1.80 -12.96
CA SER A 208 -18.35 -2.11 -12.25
C SER A 208 -18.13 -3.03 -11.05
N GLY A 209 -17.20 -3.99 -11.15
CA GLY A 209 -16.78 -4.83 -10.04
C GLY A 209 -16.14 -4.04 -8.90
N TYR A 210 -15.30 -3.04 -9.23
CA TYR A 210 -14.70 -2.14 -8.25
C TYR A 210 -15.75 -1.25 -7.57
N THR A 211 -16.63 -0.61 -8.33
CA THR A 211 -17.74 0.18 -7.75
C THR A 211 -18.65 -0.69 -6.88
N ALA A 212 -18.91 -1.94 -7.27
CA ALA A 212 -19.77 -2.86 -6.53
C ALA A 212 -19.19 -3.27 -5.16
N ILE A 213 -17.87 -3.43 -5.04
CA ILE A 213 -17.24 -3.67 -3.73
C ILE A 213 -17.30 -2.42 -2.86
N LEU A 214 -17.00 -1.23 -3.40
CA LEU A 214 -17.08 0.04 -2.67
C LEU A 214 -18.50 0.30 -2.14
N ALA A 215 -19.52 0.11 -2.99
CA ALA A 215 -20.92 0.29 -2.63
C ALA A 215 -21.44 -0.72 -1.58
N ALA A 216 -20.70 -1.81 -1.33
CA ALA A 216 -21.07 -2.79 -0.31
C ALA A 216 -20.82 -2.29 1.12
N PHE A 217 -19.95 -1.31 1.32
CA PHE A 217 -19.62 -0.73 2.62
C PHE A 217 -20.66 0.31 3.08
N ASP A 218 -20.78 0.48 4.40
CA ASP A 218 -21.64 1.51 4.99
C ASP A 218 -20.97 2.88 4.89
N ARG A 219 -19.66 2.95 5.13
CA ARG A 219 -18.85 4.16 5.04
C ARG A 219 -17.52 3.89 4.30
N LEU A 220 -17.06 4.90 3.60
CA LEU A 220 -15.80 4.93 2.85
C LEU A 220 -14.95 6.06 3.40
N ILE A 221 -13.68 5.77 3.68
CA ILE A 221 -12.69 6.77 4.10
C ILE A 221 -11.69 6.94 2.96
N VAL A 222 -11.44 8.19 2.58
CA VAL A 222 -10.40 8.59 1.63
C VAL A 222 -9.46 9.58 2.31
N HIS A 223 -8.23 9.69 1.83
CA HIS A 223 -7.23 10.56 2.45
C HIS A 223 -7.15 11.97 1.86
N THR A 224 -7.87 12.23 0.77
CA THR A 224 -7.81 13.52 0.05
C THR A 224 -9.18 13.90 -0.51
N GLU A 225 -9.40 15.20 -0.73
CA GLU A 225 -10.59 15.70 -1.43
C GLU A 225 -10.66 15.17 -2.86
N GLN A 226 -9.52 15.06 -3.55
CA GLN A 226 -9.46 14.45 -4.87
C GLN A 226 -9.95 12.99 -4.86
N GLY A 227 -9.67 12.25 -3.78
CA GLY A 227 -10.21 10.91 -3.57
C GLY A 227 -11.72 10.92 -3.40
N ARG A 228 -12.25 11.87 -2.65
CA ARG A 228 -13.71 12.05 -2.48
C ARG A 228 -14.37 12.35 -3.81
N ASP A 229 -13.87 13.32 -4.55
CA ASP A 229 -14.40 13.72 -5.86
C ASP A 229 -14.37 12.55 -6.85
N ALA A 230 -13.31 11.76 -6.85
CA ALA A 230 -13.19 10.58 -7.70
C ALA A 230 -14.19 9.46 -7.33
N LEU A 231 -14.58 9.33 -6.06
CA LEU A 231 -15.63 8.39 -5.64
C LEU A 231 -17.04 8.93 -5.96
N LEU A 232 -17.27 10.24 -5.83
CA LEU A 232 -18.51 10.90 -6.25
C LEU A 232 -18.74 10.76 -7.76
N ALA A 233 -17.70 10.99 -8.57
CA ALA A 233 -17.75 10.80 -10.02
C ALA A 233 -18.06 9.36 -10.44
N ARG A 234 -17.81 8.38 -9.56
CA ARG A 234 -18.18 6.96 -9.74
C ARG A 234 -19.62 6.65 -9.33
N GLY A 235 -20.39 7.64 -8.87
CA GLY A 235 -21.78 7.50 -8.45
C GLY A 235 -21.96 6.96 -7.03
N LEU A 236 -20.93 7.01 -6.19
CA LEU A 236 -21.07 6.66 -4.77
C LEU A 236 -21.71 7.83 -4.00
N PRO A 237 -22.58 7.55 -3.02
CA PRO A 237 -23.34 8.58 -2.34
C PRO A 237 -22.45 9.36 -1.36
N GLU A 238 -22.60 10.69 -1.38
CA GLU A 238 -21.75 11.63 -0.65
C GLU A 238 -21.74 11.41 0.86
N ASP A 239 -22.91 11.09 1.44
CA ASP A 239 -23.10 10.85 2.88
C ASP A 239 -22.33 9.64 3.41
N ARG A 240 -21.79 8.79 2.53
CA ARG A 240 -20.94 7.66 2.89
C ARG A 240 -19.46 7.94 2.79
N ILE A 241 -19.04 9.03 2.15
CA ILE A 241 -17.63 9.31 1.84
C ILE A 241 -17.10 10.32 2.85
N HIS A 242 -16.04 9.93 3.57
CA HIS A 242 -15.40 10.77 4.57
C HIS A 242 -13.94 10.99 4.21
N VAL A 243 -13.53 12.25 4.19
CA VAL A 243 -12.12 12.63 4.04
C VAL A 243 -11.47 12.62 5.43
N VAL A 244 -10.55 11.68 5.65
CA VAL A 244 -9.69 11.63 6.83
C VAL A 244 -8.25 11.71 6.34
N PRO A 245 -7.60 12.89 6.43
CA PRO A 245 -6.24 13.06 5.95
C PRO A 245 -5.28 12.04 6.56
N HIS A 246 -4.38 11.52 5.75
CA HIS A 246 -3.39 10.54 6.21
C HIS A 246 -2.47 11.19 7.25
N GLY A 247 -2.32 10.55 8.41
CA GLY A 247 -1.40 11.00 9.46
C GLY A 247 0.07 10.84 9.05
N VAL A 248 1.00 11.52 9.73
CA VAL A 248 2.42 11.27 9.51
C VAL A 248 2.76 9.87 10.03
N LEU A 249 3.35 9.03 9.18
CA LEU A 249 3.78 7.71 9.60
C LEU A 249 4.96 7.84 10.57
N PRO A 250 5.00 7.04 11.65
CA PRO A 250 6.15 6.99 12.54
C PRO A 250 7.35 6.45 11.74
N LEU A 251 8.24 7.35 11.35
CA LEU A 251 9.54 7.01 10.77
C LEU A 251 10.55 6.92 11.91
N ARG A 252 11.46 5.94 11.82
CA ARG A 252 12.61 5.92 12.73
C ARG A 252 13.40 7.21 12.52
N THR A 253 13.61 7.94 13.60
CA THR A 253 14.49 9.11 13.59
C THR A 253 15.92 8.64 13.38
N ALA A 254 16.56 9.14 12.34
CA ALA A 254 18.00 9.02 12.16
C ALA A 254 18.66 10.28 12.72
N GLU A 255 19.84 10.14 13.31
CA GLU A 255 20.66 11.29 13.64
C GLU A 255 20.95 12.08 12.36
N PRO A 256 20.80 13.42 12.36
CA PRO A 256 21.10 14.23 11.20
C PRO A 256 22.56 14.01 10.79
N GLU A 257 22.78 13.52 9.57
CA GLU A 257 24.13 13.49 9.02
C GLU A 257 24.58 14.94 8.75
N ALA A 258 25.85 15.23 9.04
CA ALA A 258 26.43 16.53 8.73
C ALA A 258 26.26 16.80 7.22
N ARG A 259 25.70 17.97 6.86
CA ARG A 259 25.44 18.34 5.47
C ARG A 259 26.73 18.17 4.66
N ALA A 260 26.69 17.32 3.63
CA ALA A 260 27.80 17.17 2.71
C ALA A 260 28.11 18.53 2.05
N GLN A 261 29.37 18.95 2.15
CA GLN A 261 30.07 20.05 1.47
C GLN A 261 29.23 21.29 1.07
N PRO A 262 29.62 22.50 1.55
CA PRO A 262 28.99 23.75 1.11
C PRO A 262 28.90 23.84 -0.41
N GLY A 263 27.70 24.14 -0.91
CA GLY A 263 27.47 24.35 -2.35
C GLY A 263 27.08 23.11 -3.15
N ARG A 264 26.99 21.91 -2.56
CA ARG A 264 26.34 20.74 -3.18
C ARG A 264 24.89 20.61 -2.71
N TRP A 265 24.01 20.15 -3.59
CA TRP A 265 22.61 19.85 -3.28
C TRP A 265 22.32 18.38 -3.52
N ARG A 266 21.65 17.75 -2.55
CA ARG A 266 21.25 16.34 -2.65
C ARG A 266 19.75 16.26 -2.91
N ILE A 267 19.38 15.57 -4.00
CA ILE A 267 18.01 15.25 -4.37
C ILE A 267 17.82 13.75 -4.16
N VAL A 268 16.76 13.37 -3.45
CA VAL A 268 16.44 11.97 -3.19
C VAL A 268 15.07 11.65 -3.78
N LEU A 269 15.04 10.68 -4.69
CA LEU A 269 13.82 10.00 -5.12
C LEU A 269 13.82 8.62 -4.49
N PHE A 270 12.77 8.27 -3.74
CA PHE A 270 12.73 6.99 -3.04
C PHE A 270 11.37 6.30 -3.08
N GLY A 271 11.38 4.98 -2.89
CA GLY A 271 10.19 4.12 -2.84
C GLY A 271 10.20 3.02 -3.91
N ARG A 272 9.04 2.42 -4.17
CA ARG A 272 8.89 1.50 -5.31
C ARG A 272 8.96 2.31 -6.62
N LEU A 273 9.94 2.02 -7.46
CA LEU A 273 10.15 2.72 -8.73
C LEU A 273 9.15 2.18 -9.76
N GLN A 274 7.99 2.84 -9.83
CA GLN A 274 6.92 2.55 -10.78
C GLN A 274 6.85 3.67 -11.81
N ALA A 275 6.32 3.41 -13.02
CA ALA A 275 6.30 4.39 -14.10
C ALA A 275 5.69 5.75 -13.68
N TYR A 276 4.61 5.74 -12.90
CA TYR A 276 3.97 6.97 -12.43
C TYR A 276 4.80 7.77 -11.39
N LYS A 277 5.92 7.23 -10.91
CA LYS A 277 6.84 7.93 -9.99
C LYS A 277 7.82 8.85 -10.73
N GLY A 278 7.85 8.83 -12.06
CA GLY A 278 8.53 9.84 -12.87
C GLY A 278 10.06 9.79 -12.77
N VAL A 279 10.65 8.60 -12.66
CA VAL A 279 12.12 8.46 -12.65
C VAL A 279 12.74 8.90 -13.98
N ASP A 280 12.07 8.54 -15.07
CA ASP A 280 12.30 9.05 -16.42
C ASP A 280 12.27 10.59 -16.47
N LEU A 281 11.21 11.20 -15.93
CA LEU A 281 11.07 12.66 -15.88
C LEU A 281 12.18 13.32 -15.04
N LEU A 282 12.63 12.68 -13.96
CA LEU A 282 13.77 13.16 -13.18
C LEU A 282 15.06 13.18 -14.03
N VAL A 283 15.32 12.11 -14.80
CA VAL A 283 16.51 12.04 -15.68
C VAL A 283 16.44 13.06 -16.80
N GLU A 284 15.28 13.21 -17.45
CA GLU A 284 15.07 14.24 -18.47
C GLU A 284 15.28 15.65 -17.91
N ALA A 285 14.71 15.94 -16.73
CA ALA A 285 14.88 17.23 -16.07
C ALA A 285 16.37 17.51 -15.75
N LEU A 286 17.11 16.51 -15.27
CA LEU A 286 18.56 16.64 -15.07
C LEU A 286 19.26 17.00 -16.38
N GLY A 287 18.87 16.37 -17.50
CA GLY A 287 19.36 16.66 -18.85
C GLY A 287 19.15 18.10 -19.32
N LEU A 288 18.16 18.81 -18.79
CA LEU A 288 17.84 20.20 -19.11
C LEU A 288 18.53 21.23 -18.20
N ILE A 289 19.04 20.81 -17.04
CA ILE A 289 19.73 21.72 -16.09
C ILE A 289 21.10 22.10 -16.64
N ASP A 290 21.47 23.39 -16.50
CA ASP A 290 22.80 23.89 -16.87
C ASP A 290 23.93 23.00 -16.30
N PRO A 291 24.95 22.65 -17.10
CA PRO A 291 26.02 21.74 -16.66
C PRO A 291 26.72 22.17 -15.36
N GLN A 292 26.97 23.47 -15.16
CA GLN A 292 27.66 23.96 -13.97
C GLN A 292 26.80 23.82 -12.71
N ILE A 293 25.48 23.93 -12.86
CA ILE A 293 24.53 23.65 -11.77
C ILE A 293 24.41 22.15 -11.54
N ARG A 294 24.34 21.36 -12.61
CA ARG A 294 24.21 19.90 -12.56
C ARG A 294 25.38 19.23 -11.84
N ASP A 295 26.61 19.71 -12.04
CA ASP A 295 27.82 19.22 -11.36
C ASP A 295 27.77 19.38 -9.83
N ARG A 296 26.89 20.24 -9.34
CA ARG A 296 26.66 20.49 -7.91
C ARG A 296 25.52 19.64 -7.34
N LEU A 297 24.81 18.87 -8.17
CA LEU A 297 23.73 17.98 -7.77
C LEU A 297 24.26 16.58 -7.47
N GLU A 298 23.79 16.00 -6.36
CA GLU A 298 23.87 14.58 -6.07
C GLU A 298 22.45 14.01 -6.10
N VAL A 299 22.20 13.05 -6.97
CA VAL A 299 20.87 12.44 -7.11
C VAL A 299 20.92 11.00 -6.62
N ILE A 300 20.09 10.70 -5.62
CA ILE A 300 19.96 9.36 -5.06
C ILE A 300 18.58 8.82 -5.46
N VAL A 301 18.57 7.69 -6.17
CA VAL A 301 17.36 6.92 -6.46
C VAL A 301 17.41 5.65 -5.60
N ALA A 302 16.51 5.54 -4.63
CA ALA A 302 16.54 4.48 -3.63
C ALA A 302 15.23 3.69 -3.54
N GLY A 303 15.28 2.37 -3.66
CA GLY A 303 14.15 1.49 -3.43
C GLY A 303 14.07 0.35 -4.45
N GLU A 304 12.89 -0.24 -4.57
CA GLU A 304 12.68 -1.45 -5.38
C GLU A 304 12.24 -1.08 -6.80
N ALA A 305 13.00 -1.51 -7.81
CA ALA A 305 12.63 -1.34 -9.21
C ALA A 305 11.42 -2.20 -9.59
N GLN A 306 10.38 -1.58 -10.14
CA GLN A 306 9.19 -2.24 -10.70
C GLN A 306 9.02 -1.92 -12.21
N ILE A 307 10.03 -1.29 -12.77
CA ILE A 307 10.19 -0.95 -14.17
C ILE A 307 11.56 -1.47 -14.61
N ASP A 308 11.75 -1.59 -15.92
CA ASP A 308 13.08 -1.83 -16.46
C ASP A 308 13.98 -0.62 -16.15
N VAL A 309 15.19 -0.92 -15.67
CA VAL A 309 16.20 0.07 -15.29
C VAL A 309 17.52 -0.21 -15.99
N GLU A 310 17.52 -1.09 -17.00
CA GLU A 310 18.67 -1.28 -17.88
C GLU A 310 18.95 -0.01 -18.70
N PRO A 311 20.23 0.36 -18.91
CA PRO A 311 20.63 1.53 -19.70
C PRO A 311 20.30 1.45 -21.19
#